data_AF-A0A7U9T216-F1
#
_entry.id   AF-A0A7U9T216-F1
#
_cell.length_a   1.000
_cell.length_b   1.000
_cell.length_c   1.000
_cell.angle_alpha   90.00
_cell.angle_beta   90.00
_cell.angle_gamma   90.00
#
_symmetry.space_group_name_H-M   'P 1'
#
loop_
_entity.id
_entity.type
_entity.pdbx_description
1 polymer ?
#
loop_
_entity_poly.entity_id
_entity_poly.type
_entity_poly.pdbx_seq_one_letter_code
_entity_poly.pdbx_strand_id
1 'polypeptide(L)'
;MGYSLDEKMVIGVSSRALFDLTAENEIFEREGLEAYCRYQVEHEQDILRPGSGFKLIRSLLKLNDSGKGRNLTEVIIMSHNSPDTSLRVFNSIAHYGLPITRAVLVSGASLAPYLAAFHTDLFLSACEEDVQCAIDGGIAAGIICTEGLRGGAQECREESAERHSQRIIPMPQAAGQIRIAFDGDAVLFTDESELIFKEKGLSAFEENERLHASEPLAEGPFASFLKKLSGLQRELGTENCPIRTALVTSRSAPAHERVIRTMRAWNVRVDEAFFLGGLDKREILKAFGAQIFFDDQTIHTQSAAQAVPAARVPYRSAAVK
;
A
#
# COMPACT_ATOMS: atom_id res chain seq x y z
N MET A 1 11.52 -30.51 -6.05
CA MET A 1 10.22 -30.03 -6.59
C MET A 1 10.29 -28.52 -6.64
N GLY A 2 9.96 -27.91 -7.78
CA GLY A 2 10.00 -26.44 -7.93
C GLY A 2 8.96 -25.78 -7.02
N TYR A 3 9.35 -24.71 -6.32
CA TYR A 3 8.45 -23.91 -5.51
C TYR A 3 7.67 -22.97 -6.44
N SER A 4 6.36 -23.17 -6.62
CA SER A 4 5.50 -22.27 -7.41
C SER A 4 4.99 -21.13 -6.53
N LEU A 5 5.02 -19.91 -7.08
CA LEU A 5 4.49 -18.69 -6.47
C LEU A 5 3.07 -18.37 -6.97
N ASP A 6 2.56 -19.11 -7.95
CA ASP A 6 1.35 -18.75 -8.71
C ASP A 6 0.09 -18.75 -7.84
N GLU A 7 0.07 -19.57 -6.78
CA GLU A 7 -1.04 -19.66 -5.83
C GLU A 7 -0.93 -18.66 -4.66
N LYS A 8 0.14 -17.88 -4.58
CA LYS A 8 0.41 -16.96 -3.46
C LYS A 8 0.13 -15.52 -3.84
N MET A 9 -0.07 -14.69 -2.83
CA MET A 9 0.03 -13.25 -2.96
C MET A 9 1.50 -12.85 -2.77
N VAL A 10 2.14 -12.30 -3.80
CA VAL A 10 3.55 -11.92 -3.80
C VAL A 10 3.68 -10.42 -3.56
N ILE A 11 4.37 -10.04 -2.50
CA ILE A 11 4.58 -8.65 -2.10
C ILE A 11 6.06 -8.30 -2.23
N GLY A 12 6.39 -7.40 -3.14
CA GLY A 12 7.70 -6.78 -3.21
C GLY A 12 7.78 -5.59 -2.24
N VAL A 13 8.84 -5.48 -1.46
CA VAL A 13 9.04 -4.33 -0.56
C VAL A 13 10.48 -3.88 -0.58
N SER A 14 10.71 -2.57 -0.71
CA SER A 14 12.05 -2.02 -0.61
C SER A 14 12.50 -1.85 0.85
N SER A 15 13.82 -1.79 1.06
CA SER A 15 14.40 -1.63 2.40
C SER A 15 13.89 -0.37 3.10
N ARG A 16 13.78 0.76 2.38
CA ARG A 16 13.26 2.04 2.88
C ARG A 16 11.75 2.03 3.18
N ALA A 17 11.00 1.09 2.58
CA ALA A 17 9.59 0.90 2.90
C ALA A 17 9.41 0.05 4.17
N LEU A 18 10.26 -0.98 4.32
CA LEU A 18 10.21 -1.90 5.46
C LEU A 18 10.82 -1.29 6.73
N PHE A 19 11.92 -0.56 6.60
CA PHE A 19 12.69 0.02 7.70
C PHE A 19 12.88 1.52 7.54
N ASP A 20 13.06 2.20 8.66
CA ASP A 20 13.48 3.59 8.69
C ASP A 20 14.97 3.67 8.32
N LEU A 21 15.22 4.22 7.14
CA LEU A 21 16.54 4.43 6.55
C LEU A 21 16.71 5.91 6.15
N THR A 22 16.03 6.84 6.83
CA THR A 22 16.09 8.26 6.46
C THR A 22 17.51 8.82 6.56
N ALA A 23 18.23 8.52 7.66
CA ALA A 23 19.59 9.02 7.86
C ALA A 23 20.55 8.45 6.80
N GLU A 24 20.43 7.17 6.48
CA GLU A 24 21.25 6.50 5.47
C GLU A 24 20.98 7.06 4.08
N ASN A 25 19.71 7.36 3.77
CA ASN A 25 19.36 8.01 2.52
C ASN A 25 19.94 9.43 2.42
N GLU A 26 19.93 10.19 3.52
CA GLU A 26 20.58 11.52 3.57
C GLU A 26 22.09 11.42 3.31
N ILE A 27 22.76 10.38 3.84
CA ILE A 27 24.18 10.11 3.53
C ILE A 27 24.37 9.82 2.05
N PHE A 28 23.53 8.96 1.46
CA PHE A 28 23.59 8.65 0.03
C PHE A 28 23.41 9.90 -0.85
N GLU A 29 22.42 10.74 -0.53
CA GLU A 29 22.13 11.97 -1.30
C GLU A 29 23.23 13.03 -1.16
N ARG A 30 23.83 13.17 0.04
CA ARG A 30 24.83 14.21 0.31
C ARG A 30 26.26 13.79 -0.03
N GLU A 31 26.61 12.54 0.21
CA GLU A 31 28.00 12.03 0.18
C GLU A 31 28.20 10.91 -0.85
N GLY A 32 27.13 10.40 -1.46
CA GLY A 32 27.18 9.44 -2.54
C GLY A 32 27.27 7.97 -2.08
N LEU A 33 27.37 7.08 -3.07
CA LEU A 33 27.29 5.63 -2.88
C LEU A 33 28.39 5.07 -1.98
N GLU A 34 29.64 5.52 -2.12
CA GLU A 34 30.76 4.99 -1.34
C GLU A 34 30.59 5.26 0.17
N ALA A 35 30.18 6.48 0.53
CA ALA A 35 29.94 6.86 1.92
C ALA A 35 28.77 6.07 2.52
N TYR A 36 27.68 5.91 1.75
CA TYR A 36 26.55 5.06 2.13
C TYR A 36 26.97 3.60 2.35
N CYS A 37 27.73 3.02 1.43
CA CYS A 37 28.19 1.64 1.55
C CYS A 37 29.05 1.45 2.81
N ARG A 38 30.01 2.34 3.05
CA ARG A 38 30.85 2.31 4.26
C ARG A 38 30.00 2.41 5.52
N TYR A 39 29.04 3.33 5.55
CA TYR A 39 28.15 3.50 6.70
C TYR A 39 27.35 2.22 6.99
N GLN A 40 26.78 1.59 5.96
CA GLN A 40 25.99 0.35 6.12
C GLN A 40 26.82 -0.82 6.66
N VAL A 41 28.09 -0.93 6.25
CA VAL A 41 29.01 -1.97 6.74
C VAL A 41 29.45 -1.69 8.18
N GLU A 42 29.79 -0.44 8.50
CA GLU A 42 30.18 -0.04 9.86
C GLU A 42 29.05 -0.25 10.88
N HIS A 43 27.80 -0.06 10.46
CA HIS A 43 26.60 -0.21 11.29
C HIS A 43 25.85 -1.52 11.01
N GLU A 44 26.50 -2.53 10.41
CA GLU A 44 25.84 -3.77 9.96
C GLU A 44 25.07 -4.49 11.08
N GLN A 45 25.56 -4.38 12.32
CA GLN A 45 24.98 -5.02 13.49
C GLN A 45 23.92 -4.16 14.19
N ASP A 46 23.75 -2.91 13.75
CA ASP A 46 22.76 -2.00 14.31
C ASP A 46 21.38 -2.28 13.71
N ILE A 47 20.43 -2.60 14.59
CA ILE A 47 19.06 -2.93 14.19
C ILE A 47 18.34 -1.69 13.70
N LEU A 48 17.83 -1.77 12.46
CA LEU A 48 17.03 -0.72 11.85
C LEU A 48 15.68 -0.58 12.56
N ARG A 49 15.20 0.65 12.69
CA ARG A 49 13.87 0.90 13.25
C ARG A 49 12.78 0.53 12.24
N PRO A 50 11.59 0.10 12.69
CA PRO A 50 10.47 -0.18 11.79
C PRO A 50 10.09 1.04 10.94
N GLY A 51 9.94 0.84 9.63
CA GLY A 51 9.46 1.87 8.70
C GLY A 51 7.93 1.88 8.54
N SER A 52 7.42 2.78 7.70
CA SER A 52 5.97 2.95 7.45
C SER A 52 5.27 1.67 6.98
N GLY A 53 5.95 0.82 6.21
CA GLY A 53 5.39 -0.43 5.69
C GLY A 53 5.47 -1.60 6.66
N PHE A 54 6.23 -1.49 7.76
CA PHE A 54 6.56 -2.61 8.62
C PHE A 54 5.34 -3.31 9.22
N LYS A 55 4.37 -2.54 9.73
CA LYS A 55 3.15 -3.09 10.35
C LYS A 55 2.32 -3.90 9.35
N LEU A 56 2.19 -3.43 8.12
CA LEU A 56 1.49 -4.11 7.05
C LEU A 56 2.21 -5.42 6.69
N ILE A 57 3.52 -5.36 6.40
CA ILE A 57 4.31 -6.53 6.03
C ILE A 57 4.28 -7.60 7.13
N ARG A 58 4.42 -7.20 8.40
CA ARG A 58 4.32 -8.13 9.53
C ARG A 58 2.94 -8.78 9.62
N SER A 59 1.87 -8.03 9.36
CA SER A 59 0.50 -8.56 9.40
C SER A 59 0.24 -9.50 8.23
N LEU A 60 0.70 -9.15 7.02
CA LEU A 60 0.62 -9.99 5.83
C LEU A 60 1.37 -11.32 6.00
N LEU A 61 2.57 -11.31 6.58
CA LEU A 61 3.33 -12.53 6.87
C LEU A 61 2.60 -13.43 7.89
N LYS A 62 1.91 -12.84 8.88
CA LYS A 62 1.09 -13.58 9.85
C LYS A 62 -0.15 -14.23 9.23
N LEU A 63 -0.59 -13.85 8.03
CA LEU A 63 -1.68 -14.56 7.35
C LEU A 63 -1.33 -16.01 7.08
N ASN A 64 -0.04 -16.33 6.92
CA ASN A 64 0.42 -17.69 6.70
C ASN A 64 0.07 -18.61 7.89
N ASP A 65 0.01 -18.07 9.11
CA ASP A 65 -0.39 -18.83 10.31
C ASP A 65 -1.88 -19.20 10.27
N SER A 66 -2.70 -18.40 9.58
CA SER A 66 -4.15 -18.61 9.45
C SER A 66 -4.50 -19.53 8.26
N GLY A 67 -3.55 -19.77 7.34
CA GLY A 67 -3.77 -20.40 6.04
C GLY A 67 -4.03 -21.90 6.03
N LYS A 68 -4.44 -22.52 7.14
CA LYS A 68 -4.70 -23.97 7.25
C LYS A 68 -3.56 -24.85 6.66
N GLY A 69 -2.31 -24.43 6.87
CA GLY A 69 -1.11 -25.12 6.35
C GLY A 69 -0.66 -24.70 4.94
N ARG A 70 -1.26 -23.66 4.34
CA ARG A 70 -0.80 -23.02 3.10
C ARG A 70 -0.16 -21.66 3.40
N ASN A 71 0.98 -21.40 2.77
CA ASN A 71 1.59 -20.07 2.75
C ASN A 71 0.83 -19.21 1.74
N LEU A 72 -0.04 -18.33 2.21
CA LEU A 72 -0.89 -17.44 1.41
C LEU A 72 -0.14 -16.21 0.89
N THR A 73 0.89 -15.77 1.60
CA THR A 73 1.65 -14.56 1.28
C THR A 73 3.14 -14.83 1.27
N GLU A 74 3.80 -14.35 0.23
CA GLU A 74 5.25 -14.34 0.08
C GLU A 74 5.71 -12.89 0.04
N VAL A 75 6.68 -12.52 0.87
CA VAL A 75 7.28 -11.19 0.86
C VAL A 75 8.71 -11.31 0.36
N ILE A 76 9.09 -10.45 -0.59
CA ILE A 76 10.41 -10.42 -1.20
C ILE A 76 11.01 -9.03 -0.98
N ILE A 77 12.21 -8.97 -0.40
CA ILE A 77 12.97 -7.71 -0.34
C ILE A 77 13.45 -7.39 -1.75
N MET A 78 13.17 -6.18 -2.24
CA MET A 78 13.61 -5.73 -3.55
C MET A 78 14.33 -4.39 -3.40
N SER A 79 15.64 -4.38 -3.64
CA SER A 79 16.50 -3.24 -3.33
C SER A 79 17.56 -2.99 -4.39
N HIS A 80 17.85 -1.72 -4.62
CA HIS A 80 19.01 -1.25 -5.39
C HIS A 80 20.34 -1.48 -4.71
N ASN A 81 20.33 -1.81 -3.42
CA ASN A 81 21.54 -2.11 -2.68
C ASN A 81 22.32 -3.27 -3.31
N SER A 82 23.63 -3.24 -3.12
CA SER A 82 24.46 -4.40 -3.38
C SER A 82 24.19 -5.50 -2.33
N PRO A 83 24.49 -6.77 -2.65
CA PRO A 83 24.47 -7.85 -1.67
C PRO A 83 25.28 -7.55 -0.41
N ASP A 84 26.44 -6.91 -0.58
CA ASP A 84 27.38 -6.55 0.49
C ASP A 84 26.77 -5.58 1.52
N THR A 85 26.04 -4.56 1.05
CA THR A 85 25.43 -3.53 1.92
C THR A 85 24.09 -3.94 2.52
N SER A 86 23.60 -5.15 2.23
CA SER A 86 22.26 -5.58 2.58
C SER A 86 22.18 -6.42 3.87
N LEU A 87 23.33 -6.83 4.44
CA LEU A 87 23.37 -7.64 5.66
C LEU A 87 22.66 -6.97 6.84
N ARG A 88 22.80 -5.66 7.00
CA ARG A 88 22.09 -4.90 8.05
C ARG A 88 20.57 -5.05 7.98
N VAL A 89 20.02 -5.05 6.75
CA VAL A 89 18.58 -5.25 6.51
C VAL A 89 18.18 -6.66 6.93
N PHE A 90 18.97 -7.68 6.57
CA PHE A 90 18.70 -9.07 6.96
C PHE A 90 18.85 -9.32 8.46
N ASN A 91 19.84 -8.72 9.11
CA ASN A 91 20.03 -8.76 10.56
C ASN A 91 18.79 -8.17 11.27
N SER A 92 18.28 -7.06 10.74
CA SER A 92 17.03 -6.45 11.23
C SER A 92 15.81 -7.36 11.01
N ILE A 93 15.66 -7.95 9.82
CA ILE A 93 14.59 -8.92 9.51
C ILE A 93 14.61 -10.09 10.50
N ALA A 94 15.79 -10.65 10.75
CA ALA A 94 16.00 -11.75 11.69
C ALA A 94 15.67 -11.33 13.13
N HIS A 95 16.13 -10.15 13.57
CA HIS A 95 15.83 -9.59 14.89
C HIS A 95 14.33 -9.46 15.13
N TYR A 96 13.57 -8.98 14.14
CA TYR A 96 12.11 -8.85 14.26
C TYR A 96 11.33 -10.15 14.00
N GLY A 97 12.02 -11.25 13.66
CA GLY A 97 11.41 -12.54 13.40
C GLY A 97 10.49 -12.53 12.18
N LEU A 98 10.80 -11.75 11.14
CA LEU A 98 10.04 -11.73 9.90
C LEU A 98 10.48 -12.92 9.02
N PRO A 99 9.59 -13.86 8.66
CA PRO A 99 9.96 -15.05 7.88
C PRO A 99 10.12 -14.71 6.38
N ILE A 100 11.02 -13.78 6.06
CA ILE A 100 11.34 -13.35 4.71
C ILE A 100 12.57 -14.13 4.23
N THR A 101 12.38 -15.02 3.26
CA THR A 101 13.43 -15.93 2.79
C THR A 101 13.98 -15.57 1.41
N ARG A 102 13.45 -14.52 0.77
CA ARG A 102 13.82 -14.11 -0.60
C ARG A 102 14.18 -12.64 -0.65
N ALA A 103 15.19 -12.35 -1.47
CA ALA A 103 15.60 -10.99 -1.77
C ALA A 103 16.14 -10.87 -3.20
N VAL A 104 15.98 -9.67 -3.75
CA VAL A 104 16.47 -9.21 -5.05
C VAL A 104 17.32 -7.98 -4.78
N LEU A 105 18.63 -8.09 -5.02
CA LEU A 105 19.63 -7.07 -4.74
C LEU A 105 20.37 -6.80 -6.05
N VAL A 106 20.14 -5.64 -6.65
CA VAL A 106 20.45 -5.40 -8.08
C VAL A 106 21.54 -4.37 -8.31
N SER A 107 22.21 -3.89 -7.25
CA SER A 107 23.35 -2.96 -7.35
C SER A 107 23.09 -1.77 -8.29
N GLY A 108 21.89 -1.17 -8.20
CA GLY A 108 21.45 -0.03 -9.00
C GLY A 108 20.78 -0.35 -10.34
N ALA A 109 20.67 -1.62 -10.75
CA ALA A 109 19.91 -1.97 -11.96
C ALA A 109 18.39 -1.88 -11.72
N SER A 110 17.59 -1.79 -12.79
CA SER A 110 16.13 -1.70 -12.67
C SER A 110 15.52 -2.92 -11.99
N LEU A 111 14.57 -2.69 -11.06
CA LEU A 111 13.81 -3.73 -10.38
C LEU A 111 12.65 -4.30 -11.21
N ALA A 112 12.20 -3.57 -12.25
CA ALA A 112 10.99 -3.92 -13.01
C ALA A 112 11.01 -5.33 -13.65
N PRO A 113 12.12 -5.79 -14.28
CA PRO A 113 12.16 -7.14 -14.85
C PRO A 113 11.97 -8.22 -13.78
N TYR A 114 12.49 -8.00 -12.57
CA TYR A 114 12.39 -8.94 -11.47
C TYR A 114 10.99 -8.92 -10.84
N LEU A 115 10.40 -7.74 -10.68
CA LEU A 115 9.01 -7.59 -10.23
C LEU A 115 8.05 -8.42 -11.10
N ALA A 116 8.21 -8.36 -12.42
CA ALA A 116 7.45 -9.15 -13.37
C ALA A 116 7.75 -10.66 -13.29
N ALA A 117 9.03 -11.03 -13.19
CA ALA A 117 9.46 -12.43 -13.10
C ALA A 117 8.97 -13.15 -11.83
N PHE A 118 8.80 -12.42 -10.73
CA PHE A 118 8.22 -12.93 -9.49
C PHE A 118 6.69 -12.90 -9.46
N HIS A 119 6.03 -12.43 -10.52
CA HIS A 119 4.57 -12.23 -10.56
C HIS A 119 4.08 -11.40 -9.37
N THR A 120 4.76 -10.29 -9.09
CA THR A 120 4.47 -9.44 -7.93
C THR A 120 3.05 -8.87 -8.02
N ASP A 121 2.25 -9.06 -6.97
CA ASP A 121 0.89 -8.55 -6.87
C ASP A 121 0.85 -7.11 -6.30
N LEU A 122 1.78 -6.77 -5.40
CA LEU A 122 1.94 -5.43 -4.82
C LEU A 122 3.42 -5.09 -4.61
N PHE A 123 3.83 -3.89 -5.00
CA PHE A 123 5.15 -3.35 -4.71
C PHE A 123 5.10 -2.06 -3.88
N LEU A 124 5.81 -2.02 -2.76
CA LEU A 124 5.93 -0.83 -1.90
C LEU A 124 7.37 -0.34 -1.86
N SER A 125 7.58 0.91 -2.24
CA SER A 125 8.91 1.54 -2.18
C SER A 125 8.83 3.01 -1.82
N ALA A 126 9.90 3.57 -1.28
CA ALA A 126 10.06 5.02 -1.14
C ALA A 126 10.66 5.68 -2.40
N CYS A 127 11.09 4.88 -3.39
CA CYS A 127 11.66 5.35 -4.65
C CYS A 127 10.57 5.51 -5.71
N GLU A 128 10.38 6.73 -6.21
CA GLU A 128 9.37 7.05 -7.21
C GLU A 128 9.62 6.35 -8.56
N GLU A 129 10.88 6.32 -9.01
CA GLU A 129 11.26 5.69 -10.28
C GLU A 129 10.89 4.20 -10.30
N ASP A 130 11.16 3.49 -9.21
CA ASP A 130 10.84 2.05 -9.10
C ASP A 130 9.34 1.81 -9.13
N VAL A 131 8.57 2.64 -8.42
CA VAL A 131 7.12 2.52 -8.37
C VAL A 131 6.53 2.85 -9.73
N GLN A 132 7.04 3.88 -10.41
CA GLN A 132 6.61 4.23 -11.76
C GLN A 132 6.83 3.07 -12.73
N CYS A 133 8.04 2.48 -12.74
CA CYS A 133 8.32 1.32 -13.58
C CYS A 133 7.41 0.12 -13.26
N ALA A 134 7.07 -0.10 -11.99
CA ALA A 134 6.14 -1.16 -11.59
C ALA A 134 4.71 -0.90 -12.11
N ILE A 135 4.19 0.33 -11.94
CA ILE A 135 2.87 0.75 -12.43
C ILE A 135 2.77 0.62 -13.96
N ASP A 136 3.82 1.05 -14.68
CA ASP A 136 3.88 0.95 -16.14
C ASP A 136 3.98 -0.51 -16.61
N GLY A 137 4.59 -1.38 -15.80
CA GLY A 137 4.60 -2.83 -15.97
C GLY A 137 3.29 -3.53 -15.60
N GLY A 138 2.25 -2.80 -15.18
CA GLY A 138 0.95 -3.36 -14.81
C GLY A 138 0.90 -3.98 -13.41
N ILE A 139 1.89 -3.70 -12.55
CA ILE A 139 1.97 -4.19 -11.18
C ILE A 139 1.43 -3.10 -10.25
N ALA A 140 0.55 -3.46 -9.32
CA ALA A 140 0.06 -2.49 -8.33
C ALA A 140 1.24 -2.03 -7.45
N ALA A 141 1.48 -0.73 -7.37
CA ALA A 141 2.62 -0.21 -6.64
C ALA A 141 2.35 1.17 -6.02
N GLY A 142 3.00 1.46 -4.89
CA GLY A 142 2.80 2.71 -4.16
C GLY A 142 4.10 3.27 -3.59
N ILE A 143 4.26 4.59 -3.74
CA ILE A 143 5.35 5.38 -3.17
C ILE A 143 5.00 5.64 -1.71
N ILE A 144 5.59 4.88 -0.80
CA ILE A 144 5.25 4.94 0.62
C ILE A 144 5.74 6.24 1.25
N CYS A 145 4.87 6.91 2.01
CA CYS A 145 5.22 8.11 2.75
C CYS A 145 6.05 7.74 3.99
N THR A 146 7.33 8.12 3.99
CA THR A 146 8.27 7.82 5.10
C THR A 146 8.28 8.90 6.19
N GLU A 147 7.73 10.09 5.94
CA GLU A 147 7.90 11.24 6.83
C GLU A 147 6.74 11.47 7.82
N GLY A 148 5.56 10.93 7.55
CA GLY A 148 4.32 11.33 8.25
C GLY A 148 4.15 10.78 9.68
N LEU A 149 4.79 9.66 10.02
CA LEU A 149 4.55 8.95 11.29
C LEU A 149 5.52 9.31 12.42
N ARG A 150 6.34 10.36 12.26
CA ARG A 150 7.35 10.78 13.26
C ARG A 150 6.77 11.10 14.65
N GLY A 151 5.44 11.17 14.82
CA GLY A 151 4.77 11.35 16.12
C GLY A 151 3.91 10.18 16.62
N GLY A 152 3.86 9.03 15.93
CA GLY A 152 2.83 8.01 16.16
C GLY A 152 3.26 6.72 16.86
N ALA A 153 4.56 6.48 17.05
CA ALA A 153 5.07 5.30 17.74
C ALA A 153 5.01 5.41 19.28
N GLN A 154 4.11 6.23 19.81
CA GLN A 154 3.71 6.15 21.20
C GLN A 154 2.53 5.16 21.27
N GLU A 155 2.85 3.92 21.64
CA GLU A 155 1.87 3.05 22.30
C GLU A 155 1.01 3.90 23.24
N CYS A 156 -0.30 3.69 23.19
CA CYS A 156 -1.31 4.45 23.91
C CYS A 156 -0.90 4.68 25.38
N ARG A 157 -0.22 5.78 25.65
CA ARG A 157 -0.19 6.42 26.95
C ARG A 157 -1.37 7.36 26.94
N GLU A 158 -2.44 6.91 27.58
CA GLU A 158 -3.48 7.77 28.10
C GLU A 158 -2.80 8.88 28.91
N GLU A 159 -2.76 10.11 28.38
CA GLU A 159 -2.68 11.29 29.24
C GLU A 159 -3.08 12.55 28.45
N SER A 160 -4.30 12.99 28.76
CA SER A 160 -4.72 14.38 28.98
C SER A 160 -4.18 15.49 28.07
N ALA A 161 -5.00 15.87 27.09
CA ALA A 161 -5.18 17.27 26.71
C ALA A 161 -6.62 17.49 26.22
N GLU A 162 -7.39 18.23 27.01
CA GLU A 162 -8.73 18.72 26.70
C GLU A 162 -8.66 19.74 25.55
N ARG A 163 -9.11 19.34 24.36
CA ARG A 163 -9.69 20.24 23.37
C ARG A 163 -10.94 19.57 22.80
N HIS A 164 -11.97 20.36 22.52
CA HIS A 164 -13.33 19.96 22.15
C HIS A 164 -13.46 19.22 20.78
N SER A 165 -12.46 18.45 20.34
CA SER A 165 -12.60 17.50 19.24
C SER A 165 -13.29 16.24 19.79
N GLN A 166 -14.44 15.87 19.21
CA GLN A 166 -15.08 14.59 19.47
C GLN A 166 -14.02 13.47 19.36
N ARG A 167 -13.81 12.72 20.45
CA ARG A 167 -12.87 11.58 20.43
C ARG A 167 -13.37 10.58 19.39
N ILE A 168 -12.59 10.39 18.33
CA ILE A 168 -12.86 9.34 17.34
C ILE A 168 -12.68 8.00 18.05
N ILE A 169 -13.77 7.25 18.15
CA ILE A 169 -13.78 5.90 18.69
C ILE A 169 -13.32 4.98 17.56
N PRO A 170 -12.15 4.34 17.66
CA PRO A 170 -11.67 3.44 16.61
C PRO A 170 -12.59 2.21 16.51
N MET A 171 -12.75 1.70 15.30
CA MET A 171 -13.49 0.47 15.07
C MET A 171 -12.82 -0.70 15.80
N PRO A 172 -13.56 -1.56 16.54
CA PRO A 172 -13.01 -2.70 17.24
C PRO A 172 -12.11 -3.53 16.31
N GLN A 173 -10.87 -3.75 16.73
CA GLN A 173 -9.89 -4.49 15.93
C GLN A 173 -9.68 -5.87 16.52
N ALA A 174 -10.07 -6.91 15.76
CA ALA A 174 -9.63 -8.26 16.07
C ALA A 174 -8.10 -8.31 15.97
N ALA A 175 -7.45 -8.93 16.95
CA ALA A 175 -5.99 -9.01 17.01
C ALA A 175 -5.44 -9.60 15.70
N GLY A 176 -4.57 -8.84 15.03
CA GLY A 176 -3.93 -9.28 13.77
C GLY A 176 -4.73 -9.03 12.49
N GLN A 177 -5.91 -8.39 12.53
CA GLN A 177 -6.65 -8.05 11.30
C GLN A 177 -5.91 -7.00 10.46
N ILE A 178 -5.66 -7.33 9.20
CA ILE A 178 -5.12 -6.47 8.15
C ILE A 178 -6.25 -5.58 7.65
N ARG A 179 -5.97 -4.28 7.56
CA ARG A 179 -6.90 -3.26 7.11
C ARG A 179 -6.25 -2.42 6.02
N ILE A 180 -6.72 -2.57 4.78
CA ILE A 180 -6.18 -1.86 3.62
C ILE A 180 -7.26 -0.95 3.06
N ALA A 181 -6.96 0.34 2.91
CA ALA A 181 -7.85 1.31 2.34
C ALA A 181 -7.35 1.77 0.97
N PHE A 182 -8.27 2.02 0.04
CA PHE A 182 -7.98 2.47 -1.32
C PHE A 182 -8.84 3.67 -1.67
N ASP A 183 -8.27 4.62 -2.40
CA ASP A 183 -9.07 5.57 -3.17
C ASP A 183 -9.75 4.89 -4.36
N GLY A 184 -10.75 5.56 -4.93
CA GLY A 184 -11.48 5.10 -6.10
C GLY A 184 -10.72 5.41 -7.39
N ASP A 185 -10.92 6.62 -7.90
CA ASP A 185 -10.37 7.07 -9.19
C ASP A 185 -8.84 7.07 -9.19
N ALA A 186 -8.24 6.79 -10.35
CA ALA A 186 -6.79 6.62 -10.56
C ALA A 186 -6.07 5.55 -9.70
N VAL A 187 -6.79 4.86 -8.80
CA VAL A 187 -6.26 3.77 -7.95
C VAL A 187 -6.98 2.46 -8.27
N LEU A 188 -8.25 2.32 -7.89
CA LEU A 188 -9.05 1.14 -8.18
C LEU A 188 -9.67 1.20 -9.58
N PHE A 189 -10.06 2.40 -10.01
CA PHE A 189 -10.62 2.67 -11.32
C PHE A 189 -9.67 3.54 -12.15
N THR A 190 -9.91 3.63 -13.45
CA THR A 190 -9.22 4.62 -14.30
C THR A 190 -9.62 6.05 -13.93
N ASP A 191 -8.86 7.02 -14.41
CA ASP A 191 -9.05 8.46 -14.21
C ASP A 191 -10.11 9.08 -15.15
N GLU A 192 -10.77 8.26 -15.99
CA GLU A 192 -11.76 8.71 -16.99
C GLU A 192 -12.85 9.60 -16.41
N SER A 193 -13.34 9.27 -15.21
CA SER A 193 -14.42 10.03 -14.57
C SER A 193 -13.90 11.35 -13.99
N GLU A 194 -12.65 11.38 -13.52
CA GLU A 194 -12.00 12.60 -13.03
C GLU A 194 -11.74 13.58 -14.16
N LEU A 195 -11.38 13.09 -15.35
CA LEU A 195 -11.23 13.91 -16.56
C LEU A 195 -12.53 14.64 -16.92
N ILE A 196 -13.67 13.95 -16.86
CA ILE A 196 -14.99 14.58 -17.10
C ILE A 196 -15.25 15.70 -16.08
N PHE A 197 -14.94 15.46 -14.80
CA PHE A 197 -15.10 16.47 -13.76
C PHE A 197 -14.20 17.69 -14.01
N LYS A 198 -12.93 17.47 -14.35
CA LYS A 198 -11.96 18.55 -14.64
C LYS A 198 -12.33 19.36 -15.89
N GLU A 199 -12.84 18.71 -16.94
CA GLU A 199 -13.17 19.37 -18.20
C GLU A 199 -14.56 20.02 -18.22
N LYS A 200 -15.56 19.36 -17.63
CA LYS A 200 -16.99 19.69 -17.81
C LYS A 200 -17.72 19.99 -16.50
N GLY A 201 -17.05 19.87 -15.36
CA GLY A 201 -17.58 20.18 -14.03
C GLY A 201 -18.50 19.11 -13.44
N LEU A 202 -19.00 19.40 -12.24
CA LEU A 202 -19.74 18.44 -11.41
C LEU A 202 -21.03 17.93 -12.05
N SER A 203 -21.85 18.81 -12.64
CA SER A 203 -23.13 18.41 -13.24
C SER A 203 -22.95 17.41 -14.39
N ALA A 204 -21.92 17.61 -15.22
CA ALA A 204 -21.62 16.70 -16.32
C ALA A 204 -21.10 15.34 -15.82
N PHE A 205 -20.29 15.36 -14.76
CA PHE A 205 -19.84 14.15 -14.07
C PHE A 205 -21.02 13.36 -13.49
N GLU A 206 -21.92 14.01 -12.75
CA GLU A 206 -23.08 13.34 -12.13
C GLU A 206 -24.03 12.75 -13.17
N GLU A 207 -24.29 13.48 -14.27
CA GLU A 207 -25.10 12.97 -15.37
C GLU A 207 -24.44 11.77 -16.05
N ASN A 208 -23.13 11.83 -16.30
CA ASN A 208 -22.37 10.72 -16.87
C ASN A 208 -22.46 9.47 -15.98
N GLU A 209 -22.25 9.63 -14.68
CA GLU A 209 -22.30 8.54 -13.71
C GLU A 209 -23.71 7.94 -13.60
N ARG A 210 -24.76 8.75 -13.75
CA ARG A 210 -26.14 8.27 -13.77
C ARG A 210 -26.46 7.49 -15.05
N LEU A 211 -26.07 8.01 -16.21
CA LEU A 211 -26.34 7.38 -17.50
C LEU A 211 -25.61 6.04 -17.66
N HIS A 212 -24.37 5.97 -17.19
CA HIS A 212 -23.52 4.78 -17.29
C HIS A 212 -23.51 3.95 -15.99
N ALA A 213 -24.50 4.11 -15.11
CA ALA A 213 -24.53 3.42 -13.82
C ALA A 213 -24.48 1.89 -13.95
N SER A 214 -25.03 1.33 -15.04
CA SER A 214 -24.99 -0.11 -15.34
C SER A 214 -23.67 -0.59 -15.96
N GLU A 215 -22.80 0.31 -16.39
CA GLU A 215 -21.54 0.00 -17.04
C GLU A 215 -20.40 0.03 -16.03
N PRO A 216 -19.70 -1.11 -15.81
CA PRO A 216 -18.57 -1.14 -14.88
C PRO A 216 -17.51 -0.11 -15.24
N LEU A 217 -16.91 0.51 -14.22
CA LEU A 217 -15.73 1.35 -14.38
C LEU A 217 -14.55 0.50 -14.88
N ALA A 218 -13.68 1.09 -15.70
CA ALA A 218 -12.48 0.44 -16.17
C ALA A 218 -11.49 0.20 -15.01
N GLU A 219 -10.67 -0.84 -15.15
CA GLU A 219 -9.73 -1.27 -14.11
C GLU A 219 -8.55 -0.31 -13.97
N GLY A 220 -8.39 0.25 -12.77
CA GLY A 220 -7.23 1.04 -12.39
C GLY A 220 -6.03 0.18 -11.96
N PRO A 221 -4.90 0.81 -11.58
CA PRO A 221 -3.66 0.10 -11.26
C PRO A 221 -3.75 -0.92 -10.11
N PHE A 222 -4.67 -0.73 -9.16
CA PHE A 222 -4.85 -1.61 -8.00
C PHE A 222 -6.03 -2.59 -8.14
N ALA A 223 -6.74 -2.59 -9.27
CA ALA A 223 -7.90 -3.47 -9.48
C ALA A 223 -7.52 -4.96 -9.37
N SER A 224 -6.40 -5.36 -9.98
CA SER A 224 -5.88 -6.74 -9.92
C SER A 224 -5.54 -7.17 -8.49
N PHE A 225 -4.87 -6.29 -7.73
CA PHE A 225 -4.54 -6.53 -6.34
C PHE A 225 -5.78 -6.63 -5.45
N LEU A 226 -6.77 -5.76 -5.62
CA LEU A 226 -8.03 -5.83 -4.88
C LEU A 226 -8.78 -7.15 -5.18
N LYS A 227 -8.79 -7.60 -6.44
CA LYS A 227 -9.37 -8.90 -6.82
C LYS A 227 -8.64 -10.07 -6.14
N LYS A 228 -7.31 -10.02 -6.05
CA LYS A 228 -6.50 -11.02 -5.33
C LYS A 228 -6.86 -11.05 -3.83
N LEU A 229 -6.95 -9.89 -3.18
CA LEU A 229 -7.38 -9.77 -1.79
C LEU A 229 -8.79 -10.34 -1.59
N SER A 230 -9.74 -10.00 -2.46
CA SER A 230 -11.11 -10.53 -2.42
C SER A 230 -11.15 -12.06 -2.59
N GLY A 231 -10.28 -12.61 -3.44
CA GLY A 231 -10.06 -14.05 -3.56
C GLY A 231 -9.65 -14.69 -2.23
N LEU A 232 -8.63 -14.12 -1.56
CA LEU A 232 -8.18 -14.57 -0.25
C LEU A 232 -9.27 -14.44 0.82
N GLN A 233 -10.04 -13.35 0.84
CA GLN A 233 -11.16 -13.19 1.76
C GLN A 233 -12.21 -14.30 1.61
N ARG A 234 -12.47 -14.74 0.37
CA ARG A 234 -13.40 -15.84 0.10
C ARG A 234 -12.85 -17.19 0.55
N GLU A 235 -11.55 -17.42 0.40
CA GLU A 235 -10.89 -18.66 0.85
C GLU A 235 -10.80 -18.76 2.38
N LEU A 236 -10.55 -17.63 3.05
CA LEU A 236 -10.43 -17.53 4.50
C LEU A 236 -11.78 -17.52 5.22
N GLY A 237 -12.87 -17.24 4.48
CA GLY A 237 -14.23 -17.19 4.99
C GLY A 237 -14.66 -15.77 5.38
N THR A 238 -15.97 -15.55 5.42
CA THR A 238 -16.57 -14.24 5.70
C THR A 238 -16.63 -13.92 7.20
N GLU A 239 -16.79 -14.94 8.04
CA GLU A 239 -16.77 -14.79 9.50
C GLU A 239 -15.34 -14.70 10.02
N ASN A 240 -15.01 -13.61 10.73
CA ASN A 240 -13.67 -13.34 11.27
C ASN A 240 -12.54 -13.31 10.23
N CYS A 241 -12.83 -12.85 9.01
CA CYS A 241 -11.82 -12.68 7.97
C CYS A 241 -10.65 -11.80 8.47
N PRO A 242 -9.38 -12.26 8.35
CA PRO A 242 -8.22 -11.49 8.81
C PRO A 242 -7.86 -10.35 7.87
N ILE A 243 -8.45 -10.27 6.68
CA ILE A 243 -8.28 -9.18 5.71
C ILE A 243 -9.59 -8.39 5.64
N ARG A 244 -9.50 -7.08 5.86
CA ARG A 244 -10.61 -6.14 5.72
C ARG A 244 -10.21 -5.01 4.77
N THR A 245 -11.03 -4.76 3.75
CA THR A 245 -10.76 -3.75 2.72
C THR A 245 -11.76 -2.60 2.79
N ALA A 246 -11.29 -1.38 2.55
CA ALA A 246 -12.13 -0.20 2.50
C ALA A 246 -11.91 0.60 1.21
N LEU A 247 -13.01 1.04 0.59
CA LEU A 247 -13.00 2.11 -0.41
C LEU A 247 -13.21 3.45 0.31
N VAL A 248 -12.31 4.41 0.12
CA VAL A 248 -12.39 5.76 0.71
C VAL A 248 -12.26 6.79 -0.41
N THR A 249 -13.41 7.22 -0.95
CA THR A 249 -13.46 8.03 -2.18
C THR A 249 -14.10 9.40 -1.96
N SER A 250 -13.65 10.37 -2.75
CA SER A 250 -14.28 11.70 -2.83
C SER A 250 -15.61 11.69 -3.60
N ARG A 251 -15.93 10.60 -4.32
CA ARG A 251 -17.25 10.42 -4.95
C ARG A 251 -18.35 10.48 -3.89
N SER A 252 -19.51 11.00 -4.27
CA SER A 252 -20.73 11.04 -3.45
C SER A 252 -21.95 10.62 -4.26
N ALA A 253 -23.14 10.61 -3.65
CA ALA A 253 -24.37 10.37 -4.41
C ALA A 253 -24.54 11.45 -5.49
N PRO A 254 -24.89 11.10 -6.75
CA PRO A 254 -25.39 9.79 -7.22
C PRO A 254 -24.33 8.77 -7.67
N ALA A 255 -23.05 9.15 -7.78
CA ALA A 255 -21.98 8.31 -8.37
C ALA A 255 -21.69 6.98 -7.63
N HIS A 256 -22.11 6.84 -6.37
CA HIS A 256 -21.96 5.60 -5.59
C HIS A 256 -22.56 4.34 -6.26
N GLU A 257 -23.63 4.49 -7.06
CA GLU A 257 -24.30 3.35 -7.68
C GLU A 257 -23.38 2.60 -8.65
N ARG A 258 -22.70 3.33 -9.54
CA ARG A 258 -21.79 2.76 -10.54
C ARG A 258 -20.62 2.03 -9.88
N VAL A 259 -20.08 2.61 -8.81
CA VAL A 259 -19.01 2.00 -8.00
C VAL A 259 -19.46 0.65 -7.41
N ILE A 260 -20.63 0.59 -6.78
CA ILE A 260 -21.17 -0.64 -6.18
C ILE A 260 -21.43 -1.70 -7.25
N ARG A 261 -22.01 -1.30 -8.40
CA ARG A 261 -22.25 -2.20 -9.53
C ARG A 261 -20.95 -2.72 -10.14
N THR A 262 -19.90 -1.90 -10.21
CA THR A 262 -18.56 -2.30 -10.66
C THR A 262 -17.97 -3.37 -9.74
N MET A 263 -17.99 -3.15 -8.42
CA MET A 263 -17.52 -4.13 -7.44
C MET A 263 -18.25 -5.48 -7.57
N ARG A 264 -19.57 -5.43 -7.80
CA ARG A 264 -20.39 -6.62 -8.06
C ARG A 264 -20.00 -7.30 -9.37
N ALA A 265 -19.82 -6.55 -10.45
CA ALA A 265 -19.42 -7.08 -11.76
C ALA A 265 -18.05 -7.75 -11.71
N TRP A 266 -17.12 -7.20 -10.93
CA TRP A 266 -15.81 -7.82 -10.68
C TRP A 266 -15.86 -9.00 -9.72
N ASN A 267 -17.01 -9.29 -9.11
CA ASN A 267 -17.16 -10.26 -8.02
C ASN A 267 -16.15 -10.00 -6.87
N VAL A 268 -15.97 -8.72 -6.55
CA VAL A 268 -15.07 -8.21 -5.52
C VAL A 268 -15.86 -7.85 -4.28
N ARG A 269 -15.41 -8.35 -3.13
CA ARG A 269 -15.90 -7.95 -1.83
C ARG A 269 -15.05 -6.79 -1.31
N VAL A 270 -15.72 -5.69 -0.95
CA VAL A 270 -15.16 -4.62 -0.13
C VAL A 270 -15.97 -4.60 1.16
N ASP A 271 -15.30 -4.57 2.32
CA ASP A 271 -15.99 -4.63 3.61
C ASP A 271 -16.65 -3.30 3.96
N GLU A 272 -16.01 -2.18 3.61
CA GLU A 272 -16.49 -0.83 3.92
C GLU A 272 -16.31 0.12 2.73
N ALA A 273 -17.29 0.97 2.47
CA ALA A 273 -17.21 1.98 1.42
C ALA A 273 -17.64 3.34 1.98
N PHE A 274 -16.76 4.33 1.84
CA PHE A 274 -16.94 5.68 2.34
C PHE A 274 -16.97 6.66 1.16
N PHE A 275 -18.13 7.25 0.92
CA PHE A 275 -18.39 8.24 -0.11
C PHE A 275 -18.40 9.63 0.51
N LEU A 276 -17.26 10.31 0.47
CA LEU A 276 -16.98 11.45 1.34
C LEU A 276 -17.39 12.80 0.76
N GLY A 277 -17.63 12.91 -0.55
CA GLY A 277 -18.03 14.19 -1.17
C GLY A 277 -17.05 15.34 -0.93
N GLY A 278 -15.74 15.04 -0.84
CA GLY A 278 -14.68 16.02 -0.59
C GLY A 278 -14.32 16.26 0.89
N LEU A 279 -14.88 15.51 1.84
CA LEU A 279 -14.40 15.53 3.23
C LEU A 279 -12.98 14.94 3.34
N ASP A 280 -12.24 15.38 4.36
CA ASP A 280 -10.90 14.86 4.64
C ASP A 280 -10.94 13.36 4.99
N LYS A 281 -10.10 12.58 4.30
CA LYS A 281 -10.00 11.13 4.46
C LYS A 281 -9.34 10.74 5.79
N ARG A 282 -8.54 11.62 6.39
CA ARG A 282 -7.68 11.31 7.55
C ARG A 282 -8.45 10.71 8.73
N GLU A 283 -9.54 11.33 9.15
CA GLU A 283 -10.29 10.90 10.34
C GLU A 283 -11.02 9.56 10.09
N ILE A 284 -11.48 9.33 8.85
CA ILE A 284 -12.10 8.06 8.44
C ILE A 284 -11.08 6.93 8.43
N LEU A 285 -9.89 7.17 7.87
CA LEU A 285 -8.79 6.21 7.85
C LEU A 285 -8.34 5.83 9.27
N LYS A 286 -8.29 6.83 10.17
CA LYS A 286 -8.00 6.62 11.59
C LYS A 286 -9.09 5.80 12.28
N ALA A 287 -10.37 6.10 12.05
CA ALA A 287 -11.49 5.34 12.60
C ALA A 287 -11.50 3.89 12.10
N PHE A 288 -11.22 3.69 10.80
CA PHE A 288 -11.06 2.37 10.20
C PHE A 288 -9.83 1.63 10.75
N GLY A 289 -8.80 2.35 11.21
CA GLY A 289 -7.56 1.75 11.69
C GLY A 289 -6.75 1.14 10.54
N ALA A 290 -6.68 1.86 9.42
CA ALA A 290 -5.94 1.43 8.24
C ALA A 290 -4.47 1.13 8.59
N GLN A 291 -3.97 -0.01 8.10
CA GLN A 291 -2.53 -0.31 8.11
C GLN A 291 -1.81 0.33 6.93
N ILE A 292 -2.53 0.61 5.84
CA ILE A 292 -2.06 1.42 4.73
C ILE A 292 -3.26 2.01 3.97
N PHE A 293 -3.05 3.19 3.39
CA PHE A 293 -3.97 3.85 2.46
C PHE A 293 -3.28 4.15 1.13
N PHE A 294 -3.95 3.86 0.00
CA PHE A 294 -3.47 4.16 -1.34
C PHE A 294 -4.32 5.25 -1.99
N ASP A 295 -3.68 6.30 -2.50
CA ASP A 295 -4.31 7.43 -3.17
C ASP A 295 -3.35 7.97 -4.23
N ASP A 296 -3.84 8.52 -5.33
CA ASP A 296 -2.99 9.05 -6.39
C ASP A 296 -2.43 10.45 -6.05
N GLN A 297 -3.11 11.18 -5.16
CA GLN A 297 -2.79 12.57 -4.88
C GLN A 297 -1.86 12.73 -3.69
N THR A 298 -0.79 13.51 -3.90
CA THR A 298 0.18 13.83 -2.84
C THR A 298 -0.47 14.52 -1.65
N ILE A 299 -1.46 15.40 -1.87
CA ILE A 299 -2.15 16.13 -0.80
C ILE A 299 -2.93 15.17 0.12
N HIS A 300 -3.66 14.21 -0.47
CA HIS A 300 -4.40 13.21 0.31
C HIS A 300 -3.47 12.26 1.05
N THR A 301 -2.43 11.76 0.37
CA THR A 301 -1.46 10.85 1.00
C THR A 301 -0.67 11.51 2.12
N GLN A 302 -0.24 12.77 1.96
CA GLN A 302 0.43 13.52 3.03
C GLN A 302 -0.48 13.81 4.23
N SER A 303 -1.77 14.15 4.00
CA SER A 303 -2.75 14.32 5.08
C SER A 303 -2.98 12.99 5.82
N ALA A 304 -3.21 11.91 5.08
CA ALA A 304 -3.41 10.58 5.62
C ALA A 304 -2.20 10.07 6.40
N ALA A 305 -0.98 10.32 5.90
CA ALA A 305 0.29 9.92 6.51
C ALA A 305 0.50 10.44 7.93
N GLN A 306 -0.19 11.52 8.32
CA GLN A 306 -0.18 12.06 9.69
C GLN A 306 -0.93 11.16 10.69
N ALA A 307 -1.81 10.27 10.22
CA ALA A 307 -2.63 9.40 11.06
C ALA A 307 -2.37 7.91 10.82
N VAL A 308 -2.13 7.50 9.57
CA VAL A 308 -1.92 6.10 9.15
C VAL A 308 -0.86 6.04 8.06
N PRO A 309 -0.14 4.92 7.86
CA PRO A 309 0.72 4.78 6.68
C PRO A 309 -0.06 5.03 5.38
N ALA A 310 0.53 5.79 4.46
CA ALA A 310 -0.06 6.09 3.17
C ALA A 310 0.98 5.88 2.06
N ALA A 311 0.51 5.56 0.86
CA ALA A 311 1.36 5.42 -0.31
C ALA A 311 0.71 6.07 -1.54
N ARG A 312 1.49 6.87 -2.26
CA ARG A 312 1.04 7.55 -3.47
C ARG A 312 1.11 6.62 -4.66
N VAL A 313 0.02 6.53 -5.41
CA VAL A 313 -0.04 5.76 -6.65
C VAL A 313 0.23 6.70 -7.82
N PRO A 314 1.35 6.57 -8.55
CA PRO A 314 1.55 7.41 -9.72
C PRO A 314 0.63 6.99 -10.86
N TYR A 315 0.32 7.94 -11.74
CA TYR A 315 -0.36 7.66 -12.99
C TYR A 315 0.55 6.82 -13.90
N ARG A 316 -0.05 5.99 -14.76
CA ARG A 316 0.74 5.34 -15.81
C ARG A 316 1.36 6.41 -16.70
N SER A 317 2.66 6.27 -16.96
CA SER A 317 3.32 7.10 -17.96
C SER A 317 2.62 6.81 -19.28
N ALA A 318 2.16 7.86 -19.98
CA ALA A 318 1.66 7.69 -21.32
C ALA A 318 2.77 7.00 -22.12
N ALA A 319 2.49 5.81 -22.66
CA ALA A 319 3.45 5.11 -23.50
C ALA A 319 3.92 6.10 -24.55
N VAL A 320 5.22 6.44 -24.52
CA VAL A 320 5.86 7.05 -25.67
C VAL A 320 5.71 6.00 -26.77
N LYS A 321 4.70 6.22 -27.62
CA LYS A 321 4.45 5.40 -28.80
C LYS A 321 5.65 5.43 -29.73
#